data_AF-A0A2K2BQX5-F1
#
_entry.id   AF-A0A2K2BQX5-F1
#
_cell.length_a   1.000
_cell.length_b   1.000
_cell.length_c   1.000
_cell.angle_alpha   90.00
_cell.angle_beta   90.00
_cell.angle_gamma   90.00
#
_symmetry.space_group_name_H-M   'P 1'
#
loop_
_entity.id
_entity.type
_entity.pdbx_description
1 polymer ?
#
loop_
_entity_poly.entity_id
_entity_poly.type
_entity_poly.pdbx_seq_one_letter_code
_entity_poly.pdbx_strand_id
1 'polypeptide(L)'
;MVKFNKCIKSWTEEQFEKRWWKLLDRFHLREVEWVQSLFEDGKYWVPTFMRDVFFAGLSTISRSESLTSSYDKYVHAETSMREFIEQYKMIVEDRYEKDAKA
;
A
#
# COMPACT_ATOMS: atom_id res chain seq x y z
N MET A 1 6.74 12.32 4.52
CA MET A 1 6.41 10.92 4.92
C MET A 1 6.50 10.63 6.43
N VAL A 2 7.46 11.16 7.20
CA VAL A 2 7.67 10.79 8.63
C VAL A 2 6.40 10.86 9.51
N LYS A 3 5.56 11.89 9.33
CA LYS A 3 4.33 12.07 10.12
C LYS A 3 3.26 11.03 9.79
N PHE A 4 3.11 10.70 8.51
CA PHE A 4 2.23 9.63 8.05
C PHE A 4 2.70 8.28 8.58
N ASN A 5 3.99 7.96 8.46
CA ASN A 5 4.55 6.72 9.02
C ASN A 5 4.36 6.60 10.54
N LYS A 6 4.46 7.72 11.26
CA LYS A 6 4.17 7.76 12.71
C LYS A 6 2.67 7.57 13.01
N CYS A 7 1.79 8.01 12.11
CA CYS A 7 0.34 7.80 12.24
C CYS A 7 -0.01 6.32 12.07
N ILE A 8 0.46 5.69 11.00
CA ILE A 8 0.10 4.31 10.64
C ILE A 8 0.74 3.28 11.59
N LYS A 9 1.94 3.56 12.14
CA LYS A 9 2.61 2.72 13.13
C LYS A 9 2.14 2.99 14.57
N SER A 10 0.86 3.33 14.75
CA SER A 10 0.29 3.52 16.09
C SER A 10 0.11 2.17 16.79
N TRP A 11 0.11 2.17 18.13
CA TRP A 11 0.01 0.94 18.91
C TRP A 11 -1.42 0.51 19.19
N THR A 12 -2.36 1.46 19.14
CA THR A 12 -3.80 1.24 19.35
C THR A 12 -4.63 1.97 18.31
N GLU A 13 -5.85 1.49 18.07
CA GLU A 13 -6.79 2.05 17.10
C GLU A 13 -7.11 3.51 17.43
N GLU A 14 -7.38 3.79 18.71
CA GLU A 14 -7.58 5.13 19.25
C GLU A 14 -6.39 6.08 18.96
N GLN A 15 -5.16 5.58 19.09
CA GLN A 15 -3.95 6.37 18.77
C GLN A 15 -3.85 6.64 17.28
N PHE A 16 -4.21 5.67 16.43
CA PHE A 16 -4.26 5.83 14.99
C PHE A 16 -5.28 6.90 14.61
N GLU A 17 -6.53 6.77 15.04
CA GLU A 17 -7.61 7.72 14.71
C GLU A 17 -7.26 9.14 15.14
N LYS A 18 -6.78 9.31 16.37
CA LYS A 18 -6.37 10.63 16.87
C LYS A 18 -5.25 11.25 16.04
N ARG A 19 -4.25 10.45 15.64
CA ARG A 19 -3.15 10.92 14.79
C ARG A 19 -3.60 11.18 13.36
N TRP A 20 -4.55 10.38 12.86
CA TRP A 20 -5.12 10.50 11.53
C TRP A 20 -5.85 11.83 11.38
N TRP A 21 -6.80 12.11 12.27
CA TRP A 21 -7.54 13.38 12.25
C TRP A 21 -6.62 14.58 12.38
N LYS A 22 -5.63 14.52 13.28
CA LYS A 22 -4.62 15.58 13.42
C LYS A 22 -3.78 15.77 12.15
N LEU A 23 -3.51 14.69 11.41
CA LEU A 23 -2.82 14.76 10.12
C LEU A 23 -3.70 15.45 9.09
N LEU A 24 -4.98 15.06 8.99
CA LEU A 24 -5.90 15.64 8.02
C LEU A 24 -6.15 17.13 8.28
N ASP A 25 -6.34 17.51 9.54
CA ASP A 25 -6.50 18.92 9.95
C ASP A 25 -5.32 19.77 9.51
N ARG A 26 -4.10 19.27 9.75
CA ARG A 26 -2.88 20.00 9.46
C ARG A 26 -2.69 20.29 7.98
N PHE A 27 -3.18 19.40 7.12
CA PHE A 27 -3.00 19.50 5.68
C PHE A 27 -4.30 19.87 4.95
N HIS A 28 -5.37 20.21 5.69
CA HIS A 28 -6.68 20.56 5.14
C HIS A 28 -7.26 19.46 4.23
N LEU A 29 -7.09 18.19 4.61
CA LEU A 29 -7.48 17.03 3.81
C LEU A 29 -8.81 16.38 4.26
N ARG A 30 -9.55 16.99 5.19
CA ARG A 30 -10.78 16.39 5.75
C ARG A 30 -11.84 16.10 4.71
N GLU A 31 -11.97 16.95 3.71
CA GLU A 31 -13.02 16.90 2.68
C GLU A 31 -12.54 16.19 1.41
N VAL A 32 -11.31 15.68 1.40
CA VAL A 32 -10.76 14.97 0.25
C VAL A 32 -11.30 13.54 0.25
N GLU A 33 -12.21 13.26 -0.67
CA GLU A 33 -12.97 12.00 -0.75
C GLU A 33 -12.06 10.76 -0.68
N TRP A 34 -11.00 10.68 -1.49
CA TRP A 34 -10.10 9.52 -1.49
C TRP A 34 -9.38 9.31 -0.15
N VAL A 35 -9.18 10.38 0.64
CA VAL A 35 -8.56 10.31 1.98
C VAL A 35 -9.56 9.76 2.99
N GLN A 36 -10.85 10.05 2.82
CA GLN A 36 -11.92 9.47 3.63
C GLN A 36 -12.04 7.97 3.32
N SER A 37 -12.08 7.58 2.04
CA SER A 37 -12.09 6.17 1.64
C SER A 37 -10.86 5.42 2.16
N LEU A 38 -9.68 6.06 2.14
CA LEU A 38 -8.46 5.47 2.68
C LEU A 38 -8.57 5.18 4.19
N PHE A 39 -9.28 6.02 4.96
CA PHE A 39 -9.54 5.79 6.37
C PHE A 39 -10.54 4.64 6.60
N GLU A 40 -11.61 4.58 5.82
CA GLU A 40 -12.60 3.49 5.86
C GLU A 40 -11.97 2.13 5.57
N ASP A 41 -11.01 2.10 4.64
CA ASP A 41 -10.21 0.92 4.31
C ASP A 41 -9.11 0.61 5.33
N GLY A 42 -8.96 1.44 6.38
CA GLY A 42 -7.90 1.36 7.39
C GLY A 42 -7.66 -0.04 7.95
N LYS A 43 -8.73 -0.82 8.14
CA LYS A 43 -8.67 -2.21 8.62
C LYS A 43 -7.85 -3.16 7.75
N TYR A 44 -7.63 -2.83 6.48
CA TYR A 44 -6.90 -3.69 5.53
C TYR A 44 -5.42 -3.36 5.40
N TRP A 45 -4.97 -2.19 5.90
CA TRP A 45 -3.61 -1.71 5.62
C TRP A 45 -2.91 -1.05 6.81
N VAL A 46 -3.64 -0.63 7.86
CA VAL A 46 -3.02 -0.09 9.08
C VAL A 46 -2.59 -1.26 9.98
N PRO A 47 -1.29 -1.35 10.35
CA PRO A 47 -0.76 -2.46 11.13
C PRO A 47 -1.53 -2.79 12.42
N THR A 48 -2.08 -1.77 13.09
CA THR A 48 -2.80 -1.94 14.35
C THR A 48 -4.03 -2.82 14.21
N PHE A 49 -4.83 -2.66 13.14
CA PHE A 49 -6.01 -3.49 12.89
C PHE A 49 -5.67 -4.88 12.34
N MET A 50 -4.44 -5.06 11.84
CA MET A 50 -3.99 -6.30 11.21
C MET A 50 -3.22 -7.22 12.16
N ARG A 51 -3.06 -6.84 13.44
CA ARG A 51 -2.23 -7.58 14.40
C ARG A 51 -2.66 -9.03 14.59
N ASP A 52 -3.96 -9.27 14.55
CA ASP A 52 -4.55 -10.59 14.79
C ASP A 52 -4.89 -11.31 13.46
N VAL A 53 -4.44 -10.77 12.32
CA VAL A 53 -4.60 -11.40 11.01
C VAL A 53 -3.39 -12.28 10.73
N PHE A 54 -3.63 -13.58 10.61
CA PHE A 54 -2.60 -14.54 10.25
C PHE A 54 -2.31 -14.50 8.75
N PHE A 55 -1.11 -14.04 8.37
CA PHE A 55 -0.68 -13.95 6.97
C PHE A 55 0.11 -15.19 6.49
N ALA A 56 0.04 -16.32 7.20
CA ALA A 56 0.77 -17.55 6.82
C ALA A 56 2.29 -17.32 6.59
N GLY A 57 2.90 -16.46 7.40
CA GLY A 57 4.33 -16.11 7.28
C GLY A 57 4.64 -15.03 6.24
N LEU A 58 3.65 -14.49 5.53
CA LEU A 58 3.84 -13.38 4.60
C LEU A 58 3.80 -12.05 5.37
N SER A 59 4.94 -11.37 5.49
CA SER A 59 4.94 -9.99 5.98
C SER A 59 4.42 -9.04 4.90
N THR A 60 3.73 -7.96 5.28
CA THR A 60 3.27 -6.93 4.33
C THR A 60 4.44 -6.26 3.60
N ILE A 61 5.60 -6.14 4.26
CA ILE A 61 6.84 -5.57 3.70
C ILE A 61 7.44 -6.51 2.64
N SER A 62 7.61 -7.80 2.96
CA SER A 62 8.11 -8.79 1.99
C SER A 62 7.19 -8.92 0.79
N ARG A 63 5.88 -8.74 0.97
CA ARG A 63 4.91 -8.69 -0.14
C ARG A 63 5.06 -7.43 -0.99
N SER A 64 5.25 -6.25 -0.39
CA SER A 64 5.48 -5.03 -1.18
C SER A 64 6.81 -5.06 -1.92
N GLU A 65 7.87 -5.59 -1.30
CA GLU A 65 9.20 -5.73 -1.91
C GLU A 65 9.20 -6.75 -3.05
N SER A 66 8.48 -7.87 -2.89
CA SER A 66 8.32 -8.84 -3.98
C SER A 66 7.49 -8.28 -5.13
N LEU A 67 6.45 -7.48 -4.81
CA LEU A 67 5.69 -6.76 -5.83
C LEU A 67 6.60 -5.81 -6.59
N THR A 68 7.28 -4.87 -5.92
CA THR A 68 8.18 -3.92 -6.59
C THR A 68 9.29 -4.61 -7.37
N SER A 69 9.91 -5.65 -6.82
CA SER A 69 10.93 -6.47 -7.52
C SER A 69 10.40 -7.11 -8.80
N SER A 70 9.12 -7.48 -8.84
CA SER A 70 8.48 -8.03 -10.05
C SER A 70 8.34 -7.00 -11.17
N TYR A 71 8.25 -5.72 -10.83
CA TYR A 71 8.17 -4.61 -11.79
C TYR A 71 9.54 -4.08 -12.22
N ASP A 72 10.60 -4.27 -11.43
CA ASP A 72 11.95 -3.78 -11.74
C ASP A 72 12.51 -4.28 -13.08
N LYS A 73 12.04 -5.43 -13.57
CA LYS A 73 12.41 -5.98 -14.89
C LYS A 73 11.66 -5.34 -16.07
N TYR A 74 10.65 -4.51 -15.81
CA TYR A 74 9.79 -3.90 -16.83
C TYR A 74 9.72 -2.37 -16.74
N VAL A 75 9.99 -1.80 -15.55
CA VAL A 75 9.85 -0.38 -15.26
C VAL A 75 11.17 0.16 -14.75
N HIS A 76 11.68 1.19 -15.43
CA HIS A 76 12.89 1.91 -15.09
C HIS A 76 12.59 3.39 -14.87
N ALA A 77 13.57 4.13 -14.34
CA ALA A 77 13.40 5.54 -14.02
C ALA A 77 13.00 6.39 -15.24
N GLU A 78 13.45 6.02 -16.44
CA GLU A 78 13.09 6.71 -17.68
C GLU A 78 11.79 6.21 -18.34
N THR A 79 11.14 5.17 -17.81
CA THR A 79 9.92 4.61 -18.41
C THR A 79 8.78 5.63 -18.35
N SER A 80 8.31 6.05 -19.52
CA SER A 80 7.14 6.93 -19.62
C SER A 80 5.86 6.20 -19.20
N MET A 81 4.82 6.96 -18.82
CA MET A 81 3.53 6.38 -18.46
C MET A 81 2.90 5.57 -19.61
N ARG A 82 3.16 5.95 -20.86
CA ARG A 82 2.68 5.21 -22.03
C ARG A 82 3.35 3.84 -22.12
N GLU A 83 4.68 3.82 -22.03
CA GLU A 83 5.45 2.58 -22.06
C GLU A 83 5.08 1.68 -20.87
N PHE A 84 4.83 2.27 -19.69
CA PHE A 84 4.34 1.51 -18.54
C PHE A 84 3.02 0.79 -18.84
N ILE A 85 2.04 1.45 -19.46
CA ILE A 85 0.76 0.83 -19.80
C ILE A 85 0.96 -0.34 -20.78
N GLU A 86 1.85 -0.19 -21.76
CA GLU A 86 2.19 -1.25 -22.70
C GLU A 86 2.87 -2.45 -22.00
N GLN A 87 3.81 -2.18 -21.09
CA GLN A 87 4.51 -3.21 -20.30
C GLN A 87 3.62 -3.88 -19.24
N TYR A 88 2.61 -3.16 -18.72
CA TYR A 88 1.71 -3.67 -17.69
C TYR A 88 1.00 -4.95 -18.11
N LYS A 89 0.62 -5.05 -19.39
CA LYS A 89 -0.01 -6.27 -19.91
C LYS A 89 0.92 -7.49 -19.79
N MET A 90 2.20 -7.34 -20.15
CA MET A 90 3.18 -8.43 -20.03
C MET A 90 3.46 -8.79 -18.58
N ILE A 91 3.48 -7.80 -17.68
CA ILE A 91 3.62 -8.04 -16.23
C ILE A 91 2.49 -8.93 -15.72
N VAL A 92 1.25 -8.65 -16.14
CA VAL A 92 0.07 -9.38 -15.72
C VAL A 92 0.09 -10.82 -16.27
N GLU A 93 0.44 -11.00 -17.55
CA GLU A 93 0.55 -12.33 -18.18
C GLU A 93 1.64 -13.20 -17.51
N ASP A 94 2.84 -12.66 -17.27
CA ASP A 94 3.92 -13.38 -16.59
C ASP A 94 3.54 -13.78 -15.16
N ARG A 95 2.76 -12.95 -14.45
CA ARG A 95 2.23 -13.30 -13.14
C ARG A 95 1.29 -14.49 -13.22
N TYR A 96 0.31 -14.47 -14.13
CA TYR A 96 -0.62 -15.58 -14.29
C TYR A 96 0.07 -16.90 -14.64
N GLU A 97 1.10 -16.87 -15.51
CA GLU A 97 1.87 -18.06 -15.82
C GLU A 97 2.64 -18.63 -14.63
N LYS A 98 3.23 -17.76 -13.80
CA LYS A 98 3.96 -18.18 -12.59
C LYS A 98 3.02 -18.78 -11.55
N ASP A 99 1.87 -18.15 -11.34
CA ASP A 99 0.86 -18.64 -10.39
C ASP A 99 0.27 -19.98 -10.86
N ALA A 100 0.15 -20.22 -12.17
CA ALA A 100 -0.31 -21.50 -12.71
C ALA A 100 0.71 -22.65 -12.63
N LYS A 101 2.00 -22.32 -12.44
CA LYS A 101 3.12 -23.28 -12.34
C LYS A 101 3.53 -23.57 -10.89
N ALA A 102 2.96 -22.85 -9.92
CA ALA A 102 3.20 -22.99 -8.48
C ALA A 102 2.22 -24.00 -7.84
#